data_AF-A0A9N8VJM5-F1
#
_entry.id   AF-A0A9N8VJM5-F1
#
_cell.length_a   1.000
_cell.length_b   1.000
_cell.length_c   1.000
_cell.angle_alpha   90.00
_cell.angle_beta   90.00
_cell.angle_gamma   90.00
#
_symmetry.space_group_name_H-M   'P 1'
#
loop_
_entity.id
_entity.type
_entity.pdbx_description
1 polymer ?
#
loop_
_entity_poly.entity_id
_entity_poly.type
_entity_poly.pdbx_seq_one_letter_code
_entity_poly.pdbx_strand_id
1 'polypeptide(L)'
;MSRLNKLLSTFIPTSKTLTTPSPDEIITLSDLQKESDDSCMVCPTPCQDHESYPRYLKIDQTSSLESTVKPYFRHVVISTGKSDWPDHIDEESKSFAACLDDAIKNAEKKKNKKNSDNNDEPQEKPPRIVITNSSRLNSDDVPFSEGNDILLFPDNILVPIILICSHRRRDKRCGVTGPILKSEFENVLRKRGLDVDARPNDGVGLFMTSHIGGHKFAGNLIVYRDGQGIWYGRVLPCHAKAIVEKTVIEGKVIKELYRGSMNGSFGEGKGGKLEW
;
A
#
# COMPACT_ATOMS: atom_id res chain seq x y z
N MET A 1 11.01 -12.40 -66.27
CA MET A 1 11.17 -13.09 -64.97
C MET A 1 11.04 -12.03 -63.88
N SER A 2 9.89 -11.95 -63.18
CA SER A 2 9.71 -12.44 -61.80
C SER A 2 10.59 -11.66 -60.80
N ARG A 3 10.14 -10.84 -59.84
CA ARG A 3 8.86 -10.62 -59.16
C ARG A 3 8.86 -9.17 -58.63
N LEU A 4 8.09 -8.27 -59.25
CA LEU A 4 7.78 -6.94 -58.72
C LEU A 4 6.45 -6.54 -59.35
N ASN A 5 5.35 -6.81 -58.63
CA ASN A 5 4.00 -6.26 -58.81
C ASN A 5 3.00 -7.19 -58.15
N LYS A 6 2.82 -7.04 -56.83
CA LYS A 6 1.58 -7.41 -56.14
C LYS A 6 1.49 -6.56 -54.89
N LEU A 7 0.33 -5.94 -54.69
CA LEU A 7 -0.07 -5.07 -53.57
C LEU A 7 0.03 -3.56 -53.80
N LEU A 8 -0.63 -3.06 -54.85
CA LEU A 8 -1.15 -1.68 -54.89
C LEU A 8 -2.51 -1.68 -55.61
N SER A 9 -3.54 -2.23 -54.97
CA SER A 9 -4.94 -1.79 -55.14
C SER A 9 -5.83 -2.59 -54.19
N THR A 10 -6.46 -1.87 -53.26
CA THR A 10 -7.67 -2.18 -52.47
C THR A 10 -7.39 -1.93 -51.00
N PHE A 11 -7.63 -0.72 -50.54
CA PHE A 11 -8.31 -0.45 -49.27
C PHE A 11 -8.71 1.02 -49.28
N ILE A 12 -9.92 1.27 -49.77
CA ILE A 12 -10.66 2.50 -49.53
C ILE A 12 -11.21 2.36 -48.10
N PRO A 13 -10.89 3.24 -47.15
CA PRO A 13 -11.54 3.20 -45.85
C PRO A 13 -12.96 3.75 -46.00
N THR A 14 -13.93 2.85 -46.06
CA THR A 14 -15.35 3.20 -45.90
C THR A 14 -15.67 3.48 -44.45
N SER A 15 -16.20 4.68 -44.21
CA SER A 15 -17.04 5.10 -43.08
C SER A 15 -16.53 4.92 -41.65
N LYS A 16 -16.27 6.05 -40.99
CA LYS A 16 -16.21 6.15 -39.52
C LYS A 16 -17.58 5.80 -38.95
N THR A 17 -17.77 4.57 -38.46
CA THR A 17 -18.86 4.28 -37.51
C THR A 17 -18.47 4.87 -36.16
N LEU A 18 -19.00 6.05 -35.85
CA LEU A 18 -19.15 6.52 -34.48
C LEU A 18 -20.08 5.52 -33.78
N THR A 19 -19.55 4.71 -32.87
CA THR A 19 -20.37 3.90 -31.98
C THR A 19 -20.89 4.81 -30.87
N THR A 20 -22.07 5.39 -31.08
CA THR A 20 -22.89 5.90 -29.97
C THR A 20 -23.41 4.71 -29.18
N PRO A 21 -23.15 4.61 -27.87
CA PRO A 21 -23.68 3.53 -27.05
C PRO A 21 -25.22 3.57 -27.05
N SER A 22 -25.82 2.39 -26.98
CA SER A 22 -27.28 2.25 -26.86
C SER A 22 -27.77 2.96 -25.59
N PRO A 23 -28.98 3.55 -25.56
CA PRO A 23 -29.57 4.10 -24.33
C PRO A 23 -29.59 3.11 -23.15
N ASP A 24 -29.60 1.81 -23.44
CA ASP A 24 -29.57 0.72 -22.45
C ASP A 24 -28.15 0.35 -21.97
N GLU A 25 -27.09 0.92 -22.56
CA GLU A 25 -25.68 0.76 -22.14
C GLU A 25 -25.21 1.88 -21.21
N ILE A 26 -26.07 2.86 -20.92
CA ILE A 26 -25.76 3.95 -20.00
C ILE A 26 -26.10 3.48 -18.58
N ILE A 27 -25.09 2.91 -17.90
CA ILE A 27 -25.17 2.64 -16.46
C ILE A 27 -25.46 3.96 -15.75
N THR A 28 -26.62 4.05 -15.10
CA THR A 28 -26.99 5.26 -14.37
C THR A 28 -26.28 5.28 -13.00
N LEU A 29 -26.02 6.47 -12.46
CA LEU A 29 -25.50 6.62 -11.08
C LEU A 29 -26.36 5.88 -10.04
N SER A 30 -27.66 5.72 -10.31
CA SER A 30 -28.60 4.94 -9.52
C SER A 30 -28.40 3.42 -9.63
N ASP A 31 -27.84 2.91 -10.73
CA ASP A 31 -27.53 1.48 -10.89
C ASP A 31 -26.24 1.09 -10.15
N LEU A 32 -25.28 2.02 -10.03
CA LEU A 32 -24.11 1.87 -9.15
C LEU A 32 -24.48 1.87 -7.66
N GLN A 33 -25.61 2.49 -7.30
CA GLN A 33 -26.14 2.51 -5.93
C GLN A 33 -27.00 1.29 -5.58
N LYS A 34 -27.26 0.40 -6.55
CA LYS A 34 -28.04 -0.83 -6.40
C LYS A 34 -27.20 -2.07 -6.09
N GLU A 35 -25.91 -1.92 -5.79
CA GLU A 35 -25.19 -2.98 -5.09
C GLU A 35 -25.71 -3.03 -3.64
N SER A 36 -26.53 -4.06 -3.39
CA SER A 36 -27.10 -4.48 -2.12
C SER A 36 -26.25 -4.15 -0.91
N ASP A 37 -26.90 -3.70 0.16
CA ASP A 37 -26.45 -3.68 1.56
C ASP A 37 -25.33 -4.71 1.82
N ASP A 38 -24.08 -4.30 1.61
CA ASP A 38 -22.96 -5.23 1.58
C ASP A 38 -22.56 -5.51 3.02
N SER A 39 -23.22 -6.52 3.60
CA SER A 39 -23.01 -7.03 4.96
C SER A 39 -21.54 -7.36 5.30
N CYS A 40 -20.68 -7.35 4.29
CA CYS A 40 -19.24 -7.58 4.35
C CYS A 40 -18.41 -6.34 4.77
N MET A 41 -18.96 -5.13 4.65
CA MET A 41 -18.21 -3.86 4.81
C MET A 41 -17.50 -3.68 6.17
N VAL A 42 -18.07 -4.23 7.25
CA VAL A 42 -17.53 -4.15 8.62
C VAL A 42 -17.77 -5.48 9.37
N CYS A 43 -17.65 -6.61 8.65
CA CYS A 43 -18.03 -7.91 9.16
C CYS A 43 -17.18 -8.31 10.39
N PRO A 44 -17.75 -8.49 11.61
CA PRO A 44 -16.96 -8.83 12.79
C PRO A 44 -16.52 -10.30 12.80
N THR A 45 -17.10 -11.12 11.91
CA THR A 45 -16.85 -12.57 11.79
C THR A 45 -16.65 -12.88 10.31
N PRO A 46 -15.61 -13.64 9.93
CA PRO A 46 -15.40 -13.98 8.54
C PRO A 46 -16.67 -14.64 7.97
N CYS A 47 -17.24 -14.03 6.94
CA CYS A 47 -18.41 -14.59 6.28
C CYS A 47 -18.02 -15.83 5.46
N GLN A 48 -19.02 -16.60 5.04
CA GLN A 48 -18.80 -17.85 4.30
C GLN A 48 -18.09 -17.63 2.95
N ASP A 49 -18.14 -16.41 2.42
CA ASP A 49 -17.62 -16.06 1.10
C ASP A 49 -16.12 -15.72 1.09
N HIS A 50 -15.48 -15.60 2.25
CA HIS A 50 -14.07 -15.20 2.36
C HIS A 50 -13.25 -16.17 3.21
N GLU A 51 -11.97 -16.35 2.82
CA GLU A 51 -11.04 -17.19 3.59
C GLU A 51 -10.87 -16.64 5.01
N SER A 52 -11.11 -17.49 6.00
CA SER A 52 -10.93 -17.13 7.41
C SER A 52 -9.48 -17.30 7.85
N TYR A 53 -9.01 -16.42 8.73
CA TYR A 53 -7.74 -16.66 9.40
C TYR A 53 -7.79 -17.91 10.30
N PRO A 54 -6.69 -18.68 10.37
CA PRO A 54 -6.63 -19.82 11.26
C PRO A 54 -6.83 -19.42 12.73
N ARG A 55 -7.71 -20.13 13.45
CA ARG A 55 -8.07 -19.84 14.85
C ARG A 55 -6.88 -19.85 15.83
N TYR A 56 -5.78 -20.50 15.48
CA TYR A 56 -4.56 -20.52 16.30
C TYR A 56 -3.80 -19.19 16.27
N LEU A 57 -4.12 -18.28 15.34
CA LEU A 57 -3.52 -16.95 15.30
C LEU A 57 -4.12 -16.07 16.40
N LYS A 58 -3.34 -15.83 17.45
CA LYS A 58 -3.72 -14.95 18.56
C LYS A 58 -3.58 -13.48 18.17
N ILE A 59 -4.58 -12.96 17.46
CA ILE A 59 -4.71 -11.53 17.13
C ILE A 59 -5.46 -10.85 18.27
N ASP A 60 -4.90 -9.76 18.78
CA ASP A 60 -5.52 -8.91 19.79
C ASP A 60 -6.73 -8.21 19.17
N GLN A 61 -7.93 -8.53 19.65
CA GLN A 61 -9.20 -7.92 19.22
C GLN A 61 -9.76 -6.88 20.20
N THR A 62 -9.09 -6.64 21.33
CA THR A 62 -9.65 -5.87 22.45
C THR A 62 -8.95 -4.55 22.71
N SER A 63 -7.63 -4.46 22.52
CA SER A 63 -6.90 -3.22 22.73
C SER A 63 -7.35 -2.15 21.72
N SER A 64 -7.25 -0.87 22.08
CA SER A 64 -7.50 0.20 21.12
C SER A 64 -6.48 0.16 19.97
N LEU A 65 -6.97 0.35 18.73
CA LEU A 65 -6.14 0.51 17.54
C LEU A 65 -5.67 1.96 17.38
N GLU A 66 -6.50 2.92 17.79
CA GLU A 66 -6.25 4.34 17.59
C GLU A 66 -4.93 4.77 18.23
N SER A 67 -4.19 5.65 17.54
CA SER A 67 -2.92 6.20 18.00
C SER A 67 -1.81 5.16 18.28
N THR A 68 -1.92 3.96 17.71
CA THR A 68 -0.87 2.92 17.82
C THR A 68 0.24 3.08 16.79
N VAL A 69 0.15 4.08 15.92
CA VAL A 69 1.17 4.45 14.93
C VAL A 69 1.73 5.83 15.30
N LYS A 70 3.03 5.89 15.57
CA LYS A 70 3.72 7.17 15.78
C LYS A 70 3.83 7.92 14.45
N PRO A 71 3.61 9.25 14.40
CA PRO A 71 3.83 10.04 13.20
C PRO A 71 5.23 9.82 12.61
N TYR A 72 5.34 9.94 11.30
CA TYR A 72 6.61 9.80 10.58
C TYR A 72 6.63 10.72 9.36
N PHE A 73 7.81 11.20 8.99
CA PHE A 73 8.00 12.21 7.95
C PHE A 73 8.19 11.59 6.57
N ARG A 74 8.87 10.44 6.50
CA ARG A 74 9.09 9.68 5.26
C ARG A 74 8.95 8.19 5.51
N HIS A 75 8.45 7.48 4.50
CA HIS A 75 8.53 6.04 4.44
C HIS A 75 9.28 5.64 3.17
N VAL A 76 10.42 4.98 3.36
CA VAL A 76 11.26 4.41 2.32
C VAL A 76 10.89 2.94 2.17
N VAL A 77 10.29 2.59 1.03
CA VAL A 77 9.94 1.21 0.69
C VAL A 77 10.93 0.70 -0.34
N ILE A 78 11.70 -0.31 0.04
CA ILE A 78 12.82 -0.85 -0.74
C ILE A 78 12.29 -2.05 -1.56
N SER A 79 12.50 -2.04 -2.87
CA SER A 79 12.10 -3.12 -3.78
C SER A 79 13.12 -4.25 -3.68
N THR A 80 12.73 -5.37 -3.07
CA THR A 80 13.64 -6.51 -2.88
C THR A 80 13.21 -7.74 -3.68
N GLY A 81 12.01 -7.75 -4.24
CA GLY A 81 11.39 -8.91 -4.88
C GLY A 81 11.11 -10.10 -3.95
N LYS A 82 11.40 -9.98 -2.65
CA LYS A 82 11.20 -11.04 -1.65
C LYS A 82 9.81 -10.93 -1.01
N SER A 83 9.29 -12.04 -0.50
CA SER A 83 8.03 -12.09 0.27
C SER A 83 8.25 -12.24 1.78
N ASP A 84 9.48 -12.47 2.22
CA ASP A 84 9.90 -12.61 3.60
C ASP A 84 11.37 -12.18 3.77
N TRP A 85 11.75 -11.75 4.98
CA TRP A 85 13.05 -11.14 5.27
C TRP A 85 13.61 -11.65 6.60
N PRO A 86 14.87 -11.37 6.96
CA PRO A 86 15.36 -11.56 8.32
C PRO A 86 14.57 -10.71 9.32
N ASP A 87 14.42 -11.19 10.56
CA ASP A 87 13.62 -10.55 11.62
C ASP A 87 13.89 -9.05 11.77
N HIS A 88 15.16 -8.69 11.60
CA HIS A 88 15.72 -7.35 11.66
C HIS A 88 16.36 -7.01 10.32
N ILE A 89 15.61 -6.32 9.46
CA ILE A 89 16.10 -5.91 8.13
C ILE A 89 17.25 -4.90 8.22
N ASP A 90 17.31 -4.16 9.31
CA ASP A 90 18.35 -3.19 9.67
C ASP A 90 19.67 -3.85 10.09
N GLU A 91 19.65 -5.16 10.36
CA GLU A 91 20.83 -5.93 10.75
C GLU A 91 21.30 -6.89 9.64
N GLU A 92 20.60 -6.95 8.51
CA GLU A 92 21.01 -7.76 7.36
C GLU A 92 22.26 -7.14 6.72
N SER A 93 23.41 -7.76 6.98
CA SER A 93 24.72 -7.28 6.53
C SER A 93 24.74 -6.98 5.04
N LYS A 94 25.25 -5.79 4.68
CA LYS A 94 25.36 -5.28 3.29
C LYS A 94 24.01 -5.06 2.59
N SER A 95 22.88 -5.19 3.28
CA SER A 95 21.59 -4.80 2.70
C SER A 95 21.47 -3.29 2.64
N PHE A 96 20.71 -2.80 1.65
CA PHE A 96 20.42 -1.37 1.54
C PHE A 96 19.68 -0.84 2.77
N ALA A 97 18.79 -1.64 3.38
CA ALA A 97 18.07 -1.29 4.60
C ALA A 97 19.02 -1.02 5.78
N ALA A 98 19.98 -1.92 6.02
CA ALA A 98 21.00 -1.75 7.07
C ALA A 98 21.88 -0.52 6.83
N CYS A 99 22.38 -0.34 5.59
CA CYS A 99 23.21 0.81 5.25
C CYS A 99 22.46 2.14 5.40
N LEU A 100 21.18 2.19 5.02
CA LEU A 100 20.35 3.39 5.16
C LEU A 100 20.06 3.71 6.64
N ASP A 101 19.72 2.70 7.43
CA ASP A 101 19.48 2.87 8.86
C ASP A 101 20.73 3.38 9.61
N ASP A 102 21.91 2.81 9.30
CA ASP A 102 23.19 3.29 9.81
C ASP A 102 23.47 4.75 9.42
N ALA A 103 23.19 5.12 8.16
CA ALA A 103 23.39 6.49 7.69
C ALA A 103 22.50 7.49 8.45
N ILE A 104 21.24 7.14 8.70
CA ILE A 104 20.30 7.95 9.48
C ILE A 104 20.78 8.09 10.93
N LYS A 105 21.10 6.98 11.60
CA LYS A 105 21.62 6.98 12.98
C LYS A 105 22.89 7.83 13.11
N ASN A 106 23.80 7.75 12.14
CA ASN A 106 25.03 8.53 12.13
C ASN A 106 24.78 10.03 11.91
N ALA A 107 23.80 10.39 11.06
CA ALA A 107 23.39 11.78 10.87
C ALA A 107 22.79 12.39 12.16
N GLU A 108 21.97 11.63 12.89
CA GLU A 108 21.40 12.06 14.17
C GLU A 108 22.48 12.28 15.24
N LYS A 109 23.45 11.36 15.36
CA LYS A 109 24.58 11.51 16.30
C LYS A 109 25.40 12.77 16.03
N LYS A 110 25.66 13.09 14.75
CA LYS A 110 26.41 14.30 14.36
C LYS A 110 25.66 15.58 14.73
N LYS A 111 24.33 15.62 14.59
CA LYS A 111 23.51 16.77 15.00
C LYS A 111 23.54 16.97 16.51
N ASN A 112 23.39 15.89 17.29
CA ASN A 112 23.40 15.97 18.75
C ASN A 112 24.76 16.45 19.28
N LYS A 113 25.87 16.03 18.68
CA LYS A 113 27.22 16.51 19.05
C LYS A 113 27.44 17.99 18.72
N LYS A 114 26.81 18.52 17.66
CA LYS A 114 26.92 19.94 17.30
C LYS A 114 26.07 20.83 18.21
N ASN A 115 24.96 20.31 18.73
CA ASN A 115 24.07 21.03 19.63
C ASN A 115 24.54 21.02 21.09
N SER A 116 25.36 20.08 21.53
CA SER A 116 25.97 20.12 22.88
C SER A 116 26.91 21.32 23.09
N ASP A 117 27.35 21.95 21.99
CA ASP A 117 28.24 23.10 22.02
C ASP A 117 27.47 24.45 22.04
N ASN A 118 26.14 24.46 21.81
CA ASN A 118 25.28 25.65 21.76
C ASN A 118 24.01 25.43 22.62
N ASN A 119 23.97 25.99 23.82
CA ASN A 119 23.06 25.58 24.90
C ASN A 119 21.63 26.18 24.93
N ASP A 120 21.13 26.88 23.90
CA ASP A 120 19.93 27.74 24.10
C ASP A 120 18.71 27.51 23.18
N GLU A 121 18.62 26.43 22.39
CA GLU A 121 17.41 26.14 21.58
C GLU A 121 16.67 24.86 22.00
N PRO A 122 15.31 24.86 22.08
CA PRO A 122 14.54 23.65 22.33
C PRO A 122 14.83 22.61 21.24
N GLN A 123 15.33 21.44 21.64
CA GLN A 123 15.66 20.36 20.71
C GLN A 123 14.40 19.81 20.05
N GLU A 124 14.12 20.22 18.82
CA GLU A 124 13.17 19.53 17.96
C GLU A 124 13.68 18.09 17.70
N LYS A 125 12.85 17.11 18.06
CA LYS A 125 13.16 15.71 17.82
C LYS A 125 13.33 15.46 16.31
N PRO A 126 14.36 14.71 15.86
CA PRO A 126 14.56 14.46 14.44
C PRO A 126 13.32 13.79 13.81
N PRO A 127 13.00 14.14 12.55
CA PRO A 127 11.85 13.58 11.86
C PRO A 127 12.01 12.07 11.69
N ARG A 128 11.01 11.30 12.14
CA ARG A 128 11.03 9.83 12.06
C ARG A 128 10.95 9.37 10.59
N ILE A 129 11.86 8.50 10.18
CA ILE A 129 11.83 7.82 8.88
C ILE A 129 11.45 6.36 9.11
N VAL A 130 10.49 5.84 8.34
CA VAL A 130 10.14 4.42 8.32
C VAL A 130 10.86 3.76 7.16
N ILE A 131 11.45 2.60 7.37
CA ILE A 131 12.14 1.82 6.34
C ILE A 131 11.48 0.44 6.28
N THR A 132 11.12 -0.01 5.09
CA THR A 132 10.65 -1.38 4.88
C THR A 132 11.23 -1.97 3.60
N ASN A 133 11.35 -3.29 3.59
CA ASN A 133 11.56 -4.03 2.36
C ASN A 133 10.20 -4.45 1.79
N SER A 134 10.10 -4.62 0.49
CA SER A 134 8.86 -4.99 -0.20
C SER A 134 9.06 -6.08 -1.25
N SER A 135 7.95 -6.72 -1.58
CA SER A 135 7.87 -7.70 -2.67
C SER A 135 7.83 -7.08 -4.05
N ARG A 136 7.91 -5.75 -4.17
CA ARG A 136 8.07 -5.07 -5.46
C ARG A 136 9.38 -5.52 -6.11
N LEU A 137 9.32 -5.80 -7.41
CA LEU A 137 10.50 -6.12 -8.22
C LEU A 137 11.28 -4.84 -8.54
N ASN A 138 12.59 -4.98 -8.73
CA ASN A 138 13.40 -3.90 -9.28
C ASN A 138 13.11 -3.75 -10.78
N SER A 139 13.38 -2.57 -11.32
CA SER A 139 13.29 -2.31 -12.76
C SER A 139 14.39 -3.10 -13.48
N ASP A 140 14.03 -3.89 -14.48
CA ASP A 140 14.98 -4.73 -15.23
C ASP A 140 15.75 -3.93 -16.31
N ASP A 141 15.30 -2.70 -16.61
CA ASP A 141 15.80 -1.87 -17.73
C ASP A 141 16.97 -0.94 -17.35
N VAL A 142 17.54 -1.07 -16.15
CA VAL A 142 18.65 -0.21 -15.73
C VAL A 142 20.02 -0.84 -16.04
N PRO A 143 20.99 -0.04 -16.55
CA PRO A 143 22.33 -0.53 -16.89
C PRO A 143 23.16 -0.97 -15.67
N PHE A 144 22.64 -0.79 -14.45
CA PHE A 144 23.27 -1.18 -13.20
C PHE A 144 22.42 -2.27 -12.52
N SER A 145 22.90 -3.51 -12.52
CA SER A 145 22.20 -4.65 -11.91
C SER A 145 22.36 -4.74 -10.38
N GLU A 146 23.11 -3.83 -9.77
CA GLU A 146 23.47 -3.85 -8.35
C GLU A 146 22.77 -2.69 -7.62
N GLY A 147 21.48 -2.83 -7.36
CA GLY A 147 20.71 -1.80 -6.66
C GLY A 147 19.31 -2.23 -6.26
N ASN A 148 18.66 -1.40 -5.45
CA ASN A 148 17.26 -1.53 -5.12
C ASN A 148 16.51 -0.28 -5.59
N ASP A 149 15.42 -0.46 -6.32
CA ASP A 149 14.44 0.59 -6.55
C ASP A 149 13.79 0.96 -5.22
N ILE A 150 13.51 2.26 -5.03
CA ILE A 150 12.83 2.74 -3.84
C ILE A 150 11.55 3.47 -4.18
N LEU A 151 10.54 3.30 -3.33
CA LEU A 151 9.41 4.22 -3.27
C LEU A 151 9.56 5.10 -2.03
N LEU A 152 9.41 6.41 -2.22
CA LEU A 152 9.49 7.40 -1.16
C LEU A 152 8.11 8.03 -0.95
N PHE A 153 7.50 7.77 0.20
CA PHE A 153 6.23 8.39 0.56
C PHE A 153 6.44 9.58 1.53
N PRO A 154 5.65 10.66 1.37
CA PRO A 154 4.48 10.75 0.51
C PRO A 154 4.80 11.16 -0.93
N ASP A 155 6.05 11.46 -1.30
CA ASP A 155 6.38 12.14 -2.57
C ASP A 155 5.96 11.36 -3.85
N ASN A 156 5.86 10.02 -3.78
CA ASN A 156 5.35 9.18 -4.87
C ASN A 156 3.81 9.05 -4.85
N ILE A 157 3.08 10.08 -5.31
CA ILE A 157 1.60 10.20 -5.24
C ILE A 157 0.86 9.75 -6.51
N LEU A 158 1.57 9.34 -7.58
CA LEU A 158 0.93 9.16 -8.89
C LEU A 158 -0.19 8.11 -8.92
N VAL A 159 -0.06 7.06 -8.11
CA VAL A 159 -1.06 5.99 -7.98
C VAL A 159 -1.22 5.58 -6.52
N PRO A 160 -2.43 5.15 -6.09
CA PRO A 160 -2.62 4.59 -4.77
C PRO A 160 -1.82 3.30 -4.58
N ILE A 161 -1.27 3.10 -3.38
CA ILE A 161 -0.46 1.92 -3.05
C ILE A 161 -0.94 1.29 -1.73
N ILE A 162 -1.17 -0.01 -1.74
CA ILE A 162 -1.49 -0.82 -0.58
C ILE A 162 -0.26 -1.67 -0.22
N LEU A 163 0.23 -1.50 1.00
CA LEU A 163 1.33 -2.29 1.56
C LEU A 163 0.78 -3.26 2.62
N ILE A 164 1.05 -4.56 2.45
CA ILE A 164 0.58 -5.62 3.35
C ILE A 164 1.73 -6.20 4.14
N CYS A 165 1.69 -6.13 5.47
CA CYS A 165 2.71 -6.77 6.29
C CYS A 165 2.64 -8.31 6.15
N SER A 166 3.69 -8.92 5.61
CA SER A 166 3.81 -10.39 5.43
C SER A 166 4.99 -11.01 6.19
N HIS A 167 5.69 -10.21 7.02
CA HIS A 167 7.00 -10.59 7.58
C HIS A 167 6.90 -11.76 8.56
N ARG A 168 7.13 -12.99 8.07
CA ARG A 168 6.88 -14.24 8.80
C ARG A 168 7.94 -14.51 9.85
N ARG A 169 9.22 -14.29 9.52
CA ARG A 169 10.30 -14.53 10.49
C ARG A 169 10.16 -13.59 11.69
N ARG A 170 9.79 -12.33 11.44
CA ARG A 170 9.50 -11.35 12.51
C ARG A 170 8.25 -11.66 13.32
N ASP A 171 7.13 -12.00 12.68
CA ASP A 171 5.93 -12.44 13.40
C ASP A 171 5.07 -13.38 12.55
N LYS A 172 4.80 -14.57 13.10
CA LYS A 172 4.00 -15.62 12.45
C LYS A 172 2.62 -15.12 12.02
N ARG A 173 1.98 -14.21 12.76
CA ARG A 173 0.64 -13.72 12.42
C ARG A 173 0.64 -12.98 11.11
N CYS A 174 1.55 -12.01 10.94
CA CYS A 174 1.70 -11.31 9.66
C CYS A 174 2.12 -12.27 8.53
N GLY A 175 2.99 -13.24 8.83
CA GLY A 175 3.39 -14.28 7.89
C GLY A 175 2.27 -15.18 7.39
N VAL A 176 1.18 -15.31 8.14
CA VAL A 176 -0.01 -16.08 7.71
C VAL A 176 -1.07 -15.16 7.11
N THR A 177 -1.36 -14.01 7.72
CA THR A 177 -2.42 -13.11 7.23
C THR A 177 -2.04 -12.41 5.93
N GLY A 178 -0.75 -12.11 5.71
CA GLY A 178 -0.27 -11.34 4.57
C GLY A 178 -0.65 -11.94 3.21
N PRO A 179 -0.28 -13.20 2.92
CA PRO A 179 -0.65 -13.86 1.66
C PRO A 179 -2.16 -13.98 1.44
N ILE A 180 -2.93 -14.28 2.50
CA ILE A 180 -4.40 -14.39 2.43
C ILE A 180 -5.00 -13.04 2.02
N LEU A 181 -4.57 -11.95 2.68
CA LEU A 181 -5.02 -10.60 2.31
C LEU A 181 -4.60 -10.23 0.90
N LYS A 182 -3.35 -10.52 0.51
CA LYS A 182 -2.88 -10.22 -0.84
C LYS A 182 -3.78 -10.84 -1.90
N SER A 183 -4.09 -12.13 -1.77
CA SER A 183 -4.97 -12.84 -2.70
C SER A 183 -6.36 -12.20 -2.80
N GLU A 184 -6.93 -11.78 -1.67
CA GLU A 184 -8.26 -11.14 -1.68
C GLU A 184 -8.20 -9.72 -2.28
N PHE A 185 -7.19 -8.92 -1.95
CA PHE A 185 -7.02 -7.60 -2.56
C PHE A 185 -6.80 -7.71 -4.08
N GLU A 186 -6.03 -8.69 -4.57
CA GLU A 186 -5.87 -8.93 -6.01
C GLU A 186 -7.22 -9.27 -6.68
N ASN A 187 -8.04 -10.08 -6.02
CA ASN A 187 -9.37 -10.43 -6.50
C ASN A 187 -10.28 -9.19 -6.61
N VAL A 188 -10.33 -8.37 -5.55
CA VAL A 188 -11.13 -7.15 -5.51
C VAL A 188 -10.64 -6.14 -6.55
N LEU A 189 -9.34 -5.89 -6.63
CA LEU A 189 -8.76 -4.93 -7.59
C LEU A 189 -9.05 -5.37 -9.02
N ARG A 190 -8.88 -6.65 -9.35
CA ARG A 190 -9.22 -7.19 -10.67
C ARG A 190 -10.69 -7.04 -11.01
N LYS A 191 -11.61 -7.34 -10.08
CA LYS A 191 -13.05 -7.16 -10.29
C LYS A 191 -13.43 -5.70 -10.52
N ARG A 192 -12.70 -4.76 -9.92
CA ARG A 192 -12.87 -3.31 -10.11
C ARG A 192 -12.11 -2.76 -11.31
N GLY A 193 -11.33 -3.57 -12.02
CA GLY A 193 -10.46 -3.13 -13.12
C GLY A 193 -9.39 -2.13 -12.66
N LEU A 194 -8.87 -2.28 -11.44
CA LEU A 194 -7.87 -1.42 -10.80
C LEU A 194 -6.53 -2.11 -10.59
N ASP A 195 -6.37 -3.35 -11.04
CA ASP A 195 -5.07 -4.02 -11.01
C ASP A 195 -4.09 -3.40 -12.02
N VAL A 196 -2.79 -3.52 -11.72
CA VAL A 196 -1.73 -2.92 -12.53
C VAL A 196 -1.60 -3.53 -13.93
N ASP A 197 -2.08 -4.76 -14.13
CA ASP A 197 -2.06 -5.40 -15.45
C ASP A 197 -3.14 -4.78 -16.37
N ALA A 198 -4.34 -4.52 -15.83
CA ALA A 198 -5.40 -3.79 -16.53
C ALA A 198 -5.11 -2.29 -16.68
N ARG A 199 -4.42 -1.71 -15.70
CA ARG A 199 -4.18 -0.25 -15.57
C ARG A 199 -2.73 0.08 -15.19
N PRO A 200 -1.79 0.00 -16.13
CA PRO A 200 -0.36 0.15 -15.83
C PRO A 200 0.03 1.52 -15.25
N ASN A 201 -0.71 2.58 -15.60
CA ASN A 201 -0.38 3.96 -15.23
C ASN A 201 -1.34 4.58 -14.20
N ASP A 202 -2.45 3.92 -13.90
CA ASP A 202 -3.55 4.46 -13.09
C ASP A 202 -4.30 3.39 -12.27
N GLY A 203 -3.70 2.21 -12.12
CA GLY A 203 -4.12 1.14 -11.23
C GLY A 203 -3.58 1.32 -9.81
N VAL A 204 -3.77 0.31 -8.97
CA VAL A 204 -3.38 0.33 -7.55
C VAL A 204 -2.19 -0.59 -7.34
N GLY A 205 -1.08 -0.04 -6.83
CA GLY A 205 0.07 -0.85 -6.46
C GLY A 205 -0.24 -1.69 -5.24
N LEU A 206 -0.01 -3.00 -5.30
CA LEU A 206 -0.26 -3.92 -4.20
C LEU A 206 1.01 -4.72 -3.88
N PHE A 207 1.62 -4.45 -2.72
CA PHE A 207 2.89 -5.07 -2.35
C PHE A 207 2.85 -5.63 -0.94
N MET A 208 3.52 -6.76 -0.75
CA MET A 208 3.86 -7.22 0.59
C MET A 208 5.07 -6.44 1.10
N THR A 209 5.14 -6.25 2.41
CA THR A 209 6.19 -5.50 3.09
C THR A 209 6.71 -6.24 4.32
N SER A 210 7.96 -5.93 4.67
CA SER A 210 8.57 -6.28 5.95
C SER A 210 7.81 -5.62 7.11
N HIS A 211 8.24 -5.88 8.33
CA HIS A 211 7.46 -5.57 9.52
C HIS A 211 7.23 -4.07 9.70
N ILE A 212 5.96 -3.65 9.66
CA ILE A 212 5.56 -2.25 9.85
C ILE A 212 5.20 -1.91 11.31
N GLY A 213 5.20 -2.89 12.22
CA GLY A 213 4.80 -2.71 13.62
C GLY A 213 3.35 -3.07 13.89
N GLY A 214 3.03 -3.33 15.16
CA GLY A 214 1.68 -3.72 15.59
C GLY A 214 1.29 -5.14 15.19
N HIS A 215 2.22 -6.09 15.15
CA HIS A 215 1.94 -7.49 14.83
C HIS A 215 0.85 -8.13 15.73
N LYS A 216 0.64 -7.59 16.94
CA LYS A 216 -0.47 -8.02 17.79
C LYS A 216 -1.85 -7.78 17.14
N PHE A 217 -1.94 -6.82 16.24
CA PHE A 217 -3.10 -6.44 15.43
C PHE A 217 -2.99 -6.95 13.98
N ALA A 218 -2.42 -8.14 13.76
CA ALA A 218 -2.16 -8.69 12.42
C ALA A 218 -3.36 -8.61 11.45
N GLY A 219 -3.06 -8.64 10.16
CA GLY A 219 -3.85 -7.94 9.16
C GLY A 219 -3.48 -6.46 9.11
N ASN A 220 -2.17 -6.15 9.18
CA ASN A 220 -1.67 -4.78 9.15
C ASN A 220 -1.44 -4.33 7.71
N LEU A 221 -2.00 -3.17 7.36
CA LEU A 221 -1.91 -2.56 6.05
C LEU A 221 -1.50 -1.09 6.15
N ILE A 222 -0.87 -0.57 5.10
CA ILE A 222 -0.74 0.87 4.87
C ILE A 222 -1.33 1.18 3.49
N VAL A 223 -2.27 2.12 3.44
CA VAL A 223 -2.80 2.66 2.19
C VAL A 223 -2.20 4.04 1.98
N TYR A 224 -1.37 4.17 0.95
CA TYR A 224 -0.89 5.45 0.46
C TYR A 224 -1.80 5.96 -0.64
N ARG A 225 -2.31 7.18 -0.46
CA ARG A 225 -3.10 7.92 -1.43
C ARG A 225 -3.12 9.40 -1.07
N ASP A 226 -3.19 10.28 -2.06
CA ASP A 226 -3.30 11.74 -1.87
C ASP A 226 -2.27 12.33 -0.87
N GLY A 227 -1.04 11.82 -0.90
CA GLY A 227 0.04 12.25 0.00
C GLY A 227 -0.13 11.83 1.47
N GLN A 228 -1.09 10.95 1.77
CA GLN A 228 -1.33 10.40 3.11
C GLN A 228 -0.95 8.93 3.16
N GLY A 229 -0.48 8.48 4.32
CA GLY A 229 -0.28 7.06 4.63
C GLY A 229 -1.19 6.64 5.77
N ILE A 230 -2.26 5.92 5.44
CA ILE A 230 -3.32 5.48 6.37
C ILE A 230 -3.01 4.06 6.83
N TRP A 231 -2.94 3.84 8.14
CA TRP A 231 -2.58 2.55 8.71
C TRP A 231 -3.81 1.82 9.22
N TYR A 232 -3.96 0.57 8.79
CA TYR A 232 -4.99 -0.33 9.28
C TYR A 232 -4.40 -1.53 10.03
N GLY A 233 -5.17 -2.08 10.96
CA GLY A 233 -4.90 -3.34 11.64
C GLY A 233 -6.17 -4.16 11.77
N ARG A 234 -6.02 -5.43 12.16
CA ARG A 234 -7.14 -6.39 12.25
C ARG A 234 -7.90 -6.56 10.94
N VAL A 235 -7.28 -6.25 9.81
CA VAL A 235 -7.95 -6.38 8.53
C VAL A 235 -8.18 -7.86 8.25
N LEU A 236 -9.42 -8.20 7.91
CA LEU A 236 -9.85 -9.51 7.43
C LEU A 236 -10.02 -9.45 5.91
N PRO A 237 -10.03 -10.58 5.21
CA PRO A 237 -10.29 -10.60 3.77
C PRO A 237 -11.63 -9.93 3.41
N CYS A 238 -12.66 -10.08 4.25
CA CYS A 238 -13.97 -9.43 4.06
C CYS A 238 -13.90 -7.89 3.98
N HIS A 239 -12.88 -7.27 4.58
CA HIS A 239 -12.70 -5.82 4.55
C HIS A 239 -12.01 -5.31 3.28
N ALA A 240 -11.46 -6.18 2.43
CA ALA A 240 -10.68 -5.77 1.26
C ALA A 240 -11.51 -4.90 0.30
N LYS A 241 -12.75 -5.30 0.02
CA LYS A 241 -13.71 -4.53 -0.79
C LYS A 241 -13.94 -3.13 -0.20
N ALA A 242 -14.25 -3.07 1.08
CA ALA A 242 -14.49 -1.82 1.79
C ALA A 242 -13.28 -0.87 1.74
N ILE A 243 -12.07 -1.40 1.93
CA ILE A 243 -10.83 -0.61 1.89
C ILE A 243 -10.56 -0.07 0.48
N VAL A 244 -10.79 -0.87 -0.56
CA VAL A 244 -10.65 -0.41 -1.95
C VAL A 244 -11.67 0.69 -2.25
N GLU A 245 -12.93 0.51 -1.90
CA GLU A 245 -13.98 1.48 -2.20
C GLU A 245 -13.86 2.76 -1.37
N LYS A 246 -13.93 2.62 -0.04
CA LYS A 246 -13.94 3.78 0.85
C LYS A 246 -12.58 4.46 0.88
N THR A 247 -11.51 3.68 1.07
CA THR A 247 -10.19 4.29 1.21
C THR A 247 -9.57 4.58 -0.12
N VAL A 248 -9.34 3.59 -1.00
CA VAL A 248 -8.58 3.85 -2.24
C VAL A 248 -9.33 4.80 -3.17
N ILE A 249 -10.60 4.54 -3.46
CA ILE A 249 -11.41 5.32 -4.42
C ILE A 249 -11.92 6.63 -3.79
N GLU A 250 -12.66 6.55 -2.67
CA GLU A 250 -13.32 7.73 -2.09
C GLU A 250 -12.42 8.58 -1.18
N GLY A 251 -11.33 8.02 -0.69
CA GLY A 251 -10.43 8.71 0.24
C GLY A 251 -10.89 8.85 1.67
N LYS A 252 -11.88 8.04 2.06
CA LYS A 252 -12.41 7.97 3.40
C LYS A 252 -11.73 6.87 4.21
N VAL A 253 -11.64 7.10 5.51
CA VAL A 253 -10.99 6.16 6.43
C VAL A 253 -12.03 5.29 7.12
N ILE A 254 -11.74 3.99 7.26
CA ILE A 254 -12.58 3.06 8.02
C ILE A 254 -12.12 3.08 9.48
N LYS A 255 -12.92 3.71 10.35
CA LYS A 255 -12.55 3.99 11.75
C LYS A 255 -12.25 2.74 12.55
N GLU A 256 -13.01 1.68 12.34
CA GLU A 256 -12.94 0.43 13.07
C GLU A 256 -11.61 -0.31 12.86
N LEU A 257 -10.94 -0.05 11.74
CA LEU A 257 -9.65 -0.66 11.38
C LEU A 257 -8.48 0.29 11.63
N TYR A 258 -8.75 1.58 11.84
CA TYR A 258 -7.75 2.64 11.81
C TYR A 258 -6.79 2.60 13.00
N ARG A 259 -5.49 2.68 12.68
CA ARG A 259 -4.40 2.68 13.67
C ARG A 259 -3.70 4.02 13.81
N GLY A 260 -3.73 4.83 12.76
CA GLY A 260 -3.04 6.12 12.69
C GLY A 260 -2.66 6.50 11.27
N SER A 261 -2.05 7.68 11.11
CA SER A 261 -1.59 8.17 9.82
C SER A 261 -0.18 8.73 9.89
N MET A 262 0.44 8.95 8.73
CA MET A 262 1.74 9.60 8.57
C MET A 262 1.85 10.93 9.34
N ASN A 263 0.83 11.79 9.22
CA ASN A 263 0.76 13.11 9.85
C ASN A 263 0.23 13.07 11.30
N GLY A 264 0.10 11.87 11.87
CA GLY A 264 -0.44 11.63 13.20
C GLY A 264 -1.91 11.24 13.21
N SER A 265 -2.39 10.85 14.39
CA SER A 265 -3.81 10.57 14.63
C SER A 265 -4.45 11.86 15.15
N PHE A 266 -5.39 12.44 14.39
CA PHE A 266 -6.21 13.58 14.83
C PHE A 266 -5.43 14.80 15.37
N GLY A 267 -4.57 15.41 14.54
CA GLY A 267 -4.03 16.75 14.80
C GLY A 267 -4.63 17.78 13.86
N GLU A 268 -4.92 18.99 14.35
CA GLU A 268 -5.11 20.19 13.53
C GLU A 268 -3.77 20.51 12.84
N GLY A 269 -3.48 19.82 11.75
CA GLY A 269 -2.26 19.94 10.98
C GLY A 269 -2.54 20.02 9.49
N LYS A 270 -1.53 20.44 8.72
CA LYS A 270 -1.58 20.68 7.26
C LYS A 270 -1.93 19.44 6.40
N GLY A 271 -2.28 18.30 7.01
CA GLY A 271 -2.60 17.04 6.35
C GLY A 271 -4.08 16.83 5.99
N GLY A 272 -4.95 17.79 6.30
CA GLY A 272 -6.40 17.65 6.13
C GLY A 272 -7.04 16.80 7.23
N LYS A 273 -8.28 17.13 7.58
CA LYS A 273 -9.09 16.29 8.49
C LYS A 273 -9.42 15.02 7.69
N LEU A 274 -8.98 13.85 8.15
CA LEU A 274 -9.39 12.58 7.55
C LEU A 274 -10.91 12.50 7.65
N GLU A 275 -11.59 12.46 6.50
CA GLU A 275 -13.03 12.23 6.44
C GLU A 275 -13.29 10.73 6.68
N TRP A 276 -14.32 10.44 7.47
CA TRP A 276 -14.78 9.09 7.80
C TRP A 276 -16.04 8.79 7.01
#